data_AF-A0A946N3U8-F1
#
_entry.id   AF-A0A946N3U8-F1
#
_cell.length_a   1.000
_cell.length_b   1.000
_cell.length_c   1.000
_cell.angle_alpha   90.00
_cell.angle_beta   90.00
_cell.angle_gamma   90.00
#
_symmetry.space_group_name_H-M   'P 1'
#
loop_
_entity.id
_entity.type
_entity.pdbx_description
1 polymer ?
#
loop_
_entity_poly.entity_id
_entity_poly.type
_entity_poly.pdbx_seq_one_letter_code
_entity_poly.pdbx_strand_id
1 'polypeptide(L)'
;MPAKKTTGKVTTSTQLFLDIAEIKNDTVIMKDGTMRAVLMASSINFALKSEDEQNALVSAYVTFLNYLDFPIQIVIQSRKLDIEGYLKRIEEAEKELTNELLKRQILDYKNYINELVDLGDIMTKHFFIAVPFSPIEGKGGGFFEKLGAVFSPAKVIRLKQDKFEKFLHDLNQRVEHVNMNISSLGITAVRLDTQSLIELYYNAYNPAIAKSQKLSDLDKLRVGE
;
A
#
# COMPACT_ATOMS: atom_id res chain seq x y z
N MET A 1 18.05 -50.27 -20.18
CA MET A 1 18.50 -48.88 -20.42
C MET A 1 17.50 -47.93 -19.76
N PRO A 2 17.89 -47.12 -18.75
CA PRO A 2 16.93 -46.28 -18.04
C PRO A 2 16.64 -45.00 -18.83
N ALA A 3 15.36 -44.63 -18.88
CA ALA A 3 14.84 -43.46 -19.59
C ALA A 3 15.35 -42.14 -18.98
N LYS A 4 15.84 -41.26 -19.86
CA LYS A 4 16.33 -39.93 -19.55
C LYS A 4 15.17 -39.03 -19.13
N LYS A 5 15.06 -38.72 -17.83
CA LYS A 5 14.12 -37.70 -17.34
C LYS A 5 14.53 -36.34 -17.89
N THR A 6 13.72 -35.78 -18.77
CA THR A 6 13.82 -34.39 -19.23
C THR A 6 13.47 -33.46 -18.07
N THR A 7 14.50 -32.85 -17.49
CA THR A 7 14.37 -31.71 -16.58
C THR A 7 13.91 -30.49 -17.37
N GLY A 8 12.61 -30.39 -17.60
CA GLY A 8 12.00 -29.16 -18.12
C GLY A 8 12.29 -28.02 -17.15
N LYS A 9 13.16 -27.09 -17.56
CA LYS A 9 13.33 -25.81 -16.87
C LYS A 9 11.96 -25.16 -16.77
N VAL A 10 11.51 -24.93 -15.54
CA VAL A 10 10.29 -24.20 -15.24
C VAL A 10 10.37 -22.83 -15.94
N THR A 11 9.40 -22.64 -16.83
CA THR A 11 8.83 -21.41 -17.40
C THR A 11 9.44 -20.09 -16.93
N THR A 12 9.80 -19.24 -17.90
CA THR A 12 10.02 -17.80 -17.74
C THR A 12 9.02 -17.21 -16.76
N SER A 13 9.49 -16.95 -15.55
CA SER A 13 8.66 -16.48 -14.44
C SER A 13 8.18 -15.06 -14.73
N THR A 14 6.90 -14.77 -14.47
CA THR A 14 6.34 -13.41 -14.49
C THR A 14 7.12 -12.43 -13.60
N GLN A 15 7.92 -12.94 -12.65
CA GLN A 15 8.88 -12.17 -11.84
C GLN A 15 9.95 -11.44 -12.67
N LEU A 16 10.23 -11.86 -13.91
CA LEU A 16 11.15 -11.14 -14.80
C LEU A 16 10.61 -9.75 -15.18
N PHE A 17 9.30 -9.57 -15.24
CA PHE A 17 8.64 -8.31 -15.61
C PHE A 17 8.36 -7.37 -14.43
N LEU A 18 8.55 -7.84 -13.18
CA LEU A 18 8.39 -7.02 -11.98
C LEU A 18 9.73 -6.39 -11.60
N ASP A 19 9.78 -5.08 -11.37
CA ASP A 19 11.02 -4.42 -10.91
C ASP A 19 11.37 -4.71 -9.44
N ILE A 20 10.49 -5.41 -8.74
CA ILE A 20 10.66 -5.84 -7.35
C ILE A 20 11.55 -7.09 -7.32
N ALA A 21 12.63 -7.03 -6.54
CA ALA A 21 13.50 -8.16 -6.28
C ALA A 21 13.01 -9.01 -5.11
N GLU A 22 12.62 -8.37 -4.01
CA GLU A 22 12.19 -9.02 -2.78
C GLU A 22 11.32 -8.07 -1.95
N ILE A 23 10.37 -8.61 -1.18
CA ILE A 23 9.66 -7.86 -0.13
C ILE A 23 10.00 -8.55 1.20
N LYS A 24 10.63 -7.83 2.11
CA LYS A 24 10.98 -8.32 3.45
C LYS A 24 11.11 -7.18 4.44
N ASN A 25 10.91 -7.47 5.74
CA ASN A 25 11.04 -6.48 6.81
C ASN A 25 10.26 -5.19 6.48
N ASP A 26 9.03 -5.35 5.99
CA ASP A 26 8.09 -4.27 5.68
C ASP A 26 8.66 -3.26 4.67
N THR A 27 9.53 -3.76 3.80
CA THR A 27 10.30 -3.00 2.82
C THR A 27 10.27 -3.70 1.48
N VAL A 28 10.13 -2.90 0.42
CA VAL A 28 10.19 -3.35 -0.96
C VAL A 28 11.61 -3.10 -1.48
N ILE A 29 12.29 -4.16 -1.88
CA ILE A 29 13.63 -4.10 -2.44
C ILE A 29 13.51 -4.24 -3.95
N MET A 30 13.99 -3.25 -4.69
CA MET A 30 13.98 -3.26 -6.14
C MET A 30 15.19 -3.97 -6.71
N LYS A 31 15.09 -4.39 -7.97
CA LYS A 31 16.20 -5.02 -8.70
C LYS A 31 17.43 -4.12 -8.84
N ASP A 32 17.25 -2.80 -8.83
CA ASP A 32 18.35 -1.82 -8.85
C ASP A 32 19.05 -1.63 -7.48
N GLY A 33 18.58 -2.31 -6.43
CA GLY A 33 19.11 -2.23 -5.07
C GLY A 33 18.55 -1.06 -4.25
N THR A 34 17.63 -0.26 -4.79
CA THR A 34 16.89 0.74 -4.02
C THR A 34 15.82 0.09 -3.17
N MET A 35 15.45 0.76 -2.08
CA MET A 35 14.43 0.29 -1.14
C MET A 35 13.27 1.28 -1.07
N ARG A 36 12.07 0.80 -0.80
CA ARG A 36 10.87 1.61 -0.57
C ARG A 36 10.13 1.12 0.65
N ALA A 37 9.74 2.04 1.52
CA ALA A 37 8.66 1.83 2.47
C ALA A 37 7.36 2.37 1.87
N VAL A 38 6.23 1.74 2.15
CA VAL A 38 4.90 2.21 1.74
C VAL A 38 4.08 2.46 2.98
N LEU A 39 3.50 3.65 3.08
CA LEU A 39 2.61 4.06 4.14
C LEU A 39 1.19 4.13 3.58
N MET A 40 0.20 3.62 4.30
CA MET A 40 -1.20 3.93 4.07
C MET A 40 -1.58 5.15 4.90
N ALA A 41 -2.15 6.17 4.28
CA ALA A 41 -2.53 7.42 4.93
C ALA A 41 -4.05 7.57 5.00
N SER A 42 -4.53 8.20 6.08
CA SER A 42 -5.91 8.66 6.19
C SER A 42 -6.13 9.89 5.31
N SER A 43 -7.38 10.31 5.21
CA SER A 43 -7.77 11.52 4.49
C SER A 43 -8.53 12.45 5.41
N ILE A 44 -8.41 13.75 5.16
CA ILE A 44 -9.19 14.78 5.83
C ILE A 44 -10.22 15.38 4.88
N ASN A 45 -11.40 15.72 5.38
CA ASN A 45 -12.40 16.43 4.58
C ASN A 45 -12.13 17.94 4.57
N PHE A 46 -11.18 18.36 3.72
CA PHE A 46 -10.73 19.75 3.62
C PHE A 46 -11.87 20.74 3.35
N ALA A 47 -12.86 20.36 2.54
CA ALA A 47 -13.97 21.24 2.16
C ALA A 47 -14.94 21.53 3.31
N LEU A 48 -14.99 20.69 4.34
CA LEU A 48 -15.83 20.89 5.52
C LEU A 48 -15.15 21.72 6.62
N LYS A 49 -13.88 22.10 6.42
CA LYS A 49 -13.11 22.92 7.36
C LYS A 49 -13.45 24.40 7.22
N SER A 50 -13.30 25.16 8.30
CA SER A 50 -13.42 26.63 8.25
C SER A 50 -12.31 27.24 7.39
N GLU A 51 -12.47 28.47 6.93
CA GLU A 51 -11.46 29.16 6.11
C GLU A 51 -10.11 29.26 6.85
N ASP A 52 -10.14 29.57 8.15
CA ASP A 52 -8.94 29.62 8.99
C ASP A 52 -8.25 28.25 9.09
N GLU A 53 -9.03 27.17 9.29
CA GLU A 53 -8.51 25.80 9.32
C GLU A 53 -7.93 25.39 7.95
N GLN A 54 -8.60 25.76 6.86
CA GLN A 54 -8.12 25.50 5.49
C GLN A 54 -6.78 26.21 5.24
N ASN A 55 -6.67 27.49 5.62
CA ASN A 55 -5.43 28.26 5.48
C ASN A 55 -4.29 27.69 6.33
N ALA A 56 -4.59 27.23 7.55
CA ALA A 56 -3.62 26.55 8.40
C ALA A 56 -3.13 25.23 7.78
N LEU A 57 -4.04 24.42 7.23
CA LEU A 57 -3.70 23.17 6.55
C LEU A 57 -2.87 23.39 5.29
N VAL A 58 -3.18 24.41 4.48
CA VAL A 58 -2.38 24.79 3.31
C VAL A 58 -0.97 25.20 3.73
N SER A 59 -0.85 26.03 4.77
CA SER A 59 0.45 26.48 5.29
C SER A 59 1.29 25.31 5.83
N ALA A 60 0.66 24.38 6.53
CA ALA A 60 1.30 23.16 7.00
C ALA A 60 1.71 22.25 5.83
N TYR A 61 0.90 22.15 4.77
CA TYR A 61 1.23 21.36 3.58
C TYR A 61 2.43 21.94 2.82
N VAL A 62 2.52 23.28 2.69
CA VAL A 62 3.71 23.96 2.16
C VAL A 62 4.95 23.65 3.00
N THR A 63 4.81 23.67 4.33
CA THR A 63 5.91 23.33 5.25
C THR A 63 6.37 21.89 5.07
N PHE A 64 5.43 20.95 4.93
CA PHE A 64 5.72 19.55 4.61
C PHE A 64 6.49 19.42 3.30
N LEU A 65 6.05 20.07 2.22
CA LEU A 65 6.74 20.02 0.93
C LEU A 65 8.17 20.60 1.00
N ASN A 66 8.36 21.68 1.74
CA ASN A 66 9.67 22.30 1.93
C ASN A 66 10.63 21.44 2.77
N TYR A 67 10.10 20.56 3.61
CA TYR A 67 10.90 19.67 4.44
C TYR A 67 11.45 18.46 3.66
N LEU A 68 10.80 18.06 2.57
CA LEU A 68 11.19 16.89 1.79
C LEU A 68 12.52 17.13 1.04
N ASP A 69 13.57 16.43 1.47
CA ASP A 69 14.89 16.41 0.81
C ASP A 69 15.07 15.21 -0.15
N PHE A 70 14.03 14.38 -0.29
CA PHE A 70 13.95 13.26 -1.23
C PHE A 70 12.56 13.20 -1.89
N PRO A 71 12.44 12.63 -3.11
CA PRO A 71 11.16 12.53 -3.80
C PRO A 71 10.28 11.44 -3.17
N ILE A 72 9.13 11.81 -2.62
CA ILE A 72 8.09 10.83 -2.27
C ILE A 72 7.11 10.66 -3.42
N GLN A 73 6.40 9.54 -3.42
CA GLN A 73 5.31 9.30 -4.35
C GLN A 73 4.00 9.13 -3.59
N ILE A 74 2.99 9.94 -3.93
CA ILE A 74 1.63 9.78 -3.43
C ILE A 74 0.82 9.04 -4.49
N VAL A 75 0.22 7.92 -4.12
CA VAL A 75 -0.60 7.07 -5.00
C VAL A 75 -1.99 6.96 -4.41
N ILE A 76 -3.00 7.26 -5.23
CA ILE A 76 -4.40 7.14 -4.84
C ILE A 76 -4.99 5.96 -5.61
N GLN A 77 -5.50 4.97 -4.90
CA GLN A 77 -6.18 3.84 -5.50
C GLN A 77 -7.67 3.90 -5.20
N SER A 78 -8.49 3.95 -6.25
CA SER A 78 -9.94 3.82 -6.12
C SER A 78 -10.35 2.37 -6.31
N ARG A 79 -11.15 1.84 -5.39
CA ARG A 79 -11.74 0.49 -5.44
C ARG A 79 -13.25 0.58 -5.26
N LYS A 80 -13.99 -0.39 -5.78
CA LYS A 80 -15.42 -0.50 -5.46
C LYS A 80 -15.56 -0.79 -3.96
N LEU A 81 -16.54 -0.14 -3.32
CA LEU A 81 -16.87 -0.39 -1.93
C LEU A 81 -17.25 -1.87 -1.77
N ASP A 82 -16.55 -2.57 -0.89
CA ASP A 82 -16.86 -3.95 -0.54
C ASP A 82 -17.76 -3.98 0.70
N ILE A 83 -19.03 -4.30 0.50
CA ILE A 83 -20.03 -4.42 1.58
C ILE A 83 -20.26 -5.87 2.01
N GLU A 84 -19.55 -6.86 1.46
CA GLU A 84 -19.85 -8.27 1.73
C GLU A 84 -19.75 -8.60 3.22
N GLY A 85 -18.72 -8.09 3.91
CA GLY A 85 -18.57 -8.25 5.35
C GLY A 85 -19.71 -7.61 6.15
N TYR A 86 -20.21 -6.47 5.71
CA TYR A 86 -21.36 -5.81 6.32
C TYR A 86 -22.66 -6.60 6.13
N LEU A 87 -22.91 -7.07 4.91
CA LEU A 87 -24.07 -7.91 4.58
C LEU A 87 -24.05 -9.24 5.35
N LYS A 88 -22.86 -9.82 5.56
CA LYS A 88 -22.70 -11.02 6.36
C LYS A 88 -23.08 -10.79 7.83
N ARG A 89 -22.69 -9.65 8.41
CA ARG A 89 -23.09 -9.28 9.78
C ARG A 89 -24.60 -9.09 9.90
N ILE A 90 -25.23 -8.50 8.88
CA ILE A 90 -26.70 -8.39 8.82
C ILE A 90 -27.32 -9.79 8.79
N GLU A 91 -26.79 -10.70 7.98
CA GLU A 91 -27.30 -12.07 7.88
C GLU A 91 -27.12 -12.88 9.17
N GLU A 92 -26.03 -12.66 9.89
CA GLU A 92 -25.81 -13.24 11.22
C GLU A 92 -26.84 -12.71 12.22
N ALA A 93 -27.10 -11.40 12.23
CA ALA A 93 -28.14 -10.79 13.06
C ALA A 93 -29.56 -11.26 12.69
N GLU A 94 -29.84 -11.49 11.40
CA GLU A 94 -31.12 -12.03 10.92
C GLU A 94 -31.41 -13.42 11.52
N LYS A 95 -30.38 -14.28 11.65
CA LYS A 95 -30.50 -15.63 12.19
C LYS A 95 -30.85 -15.67 13.67
N GLU A 96 -30.51 -14.63 14.43
CA GLU A 96 -30.82 -14.52 15.86
C GLU A 96 -32.24 -14.03 16.13
N LEU A 97 -32.92 -13.45 15.12
CA LEU A 97 -34.28 -12.95 15.28
C LEU A 97 -35.31 -14.09 15.29
N THR A 98 -36.24 -13.99 16.23
CA THR A 98 -37.39 -14.91 16.34
C THR A 98 -38.67 -14.31 15.75
N ASN A 99 -38.74 -12.98 15.59
CA ASN A 99 -39.90 -12.28 15.06
C ASN A 99 -39.86 -12.20 13.52
N GLU A 100 -40.84 -12.83 12.86
CA GLU A 100 -40.94 -12.90 11.40
C GLU A 100 -41.11 -11.52 10.72
N LEU A 101 -41.76 -10.54 11.36
CA LEU A 101 -41.89 -9.19 10.80
C LEU A 101 -40.53 -8.48 10.75
N LEU A 102 -39.72 -8.65 11.80
CA LEU A 102 -38.39 -8.06 11.87
C LEU A 102 -37.43 -8.72 10.86
N LYS A 103 -37.53 -10.05 10.67
CA LYS A 103 -36.77 -10.75 9.62
C LYS A 103 -37.07 -10.18 8.24
N ARG A 104 -38.37 -10.01 7.93
CA ARG A 104 -38.78 -9.44 6.64
C ARG A 104 -38.22 -8.03 6.44
N GLN A 105 -38.24 -7.20 7.48
CA GLN A 105 -37.68 -5.84 7.41
C GLN A 105 -36.16 -5.84 7.20
N ILE A 106 -35.43 -6.77 7.83
CA ILE A 106 -33.99 -6.93 7.58
C ILE A 106 -33.71 -7.38 6.15
N LEU A 107 -34.51 -8.30 5.60
CA LEU A 107 -34.35 -8.75 4.22
C LEU A 107 -34.58 -7.61 3.23
N ASP A 108 -35.63 -6.81 3.43
CA ASP A 108 -35.91 -5.63 2.61
C ASP A 108 -34.75 -4.62 2.69
N TYR A 109 -34.21 -4.38 3.89
CA TYR A 109 -33.04 -3.52 4.08
C TYR A 109 -31.78 -4.06 3.38
N LYS A 110 -31.51 -5.36 3.47
CA LYS A 110 -30.39 -6.02 2.79
C LYS A 110 -30.48 -5.84 1.27
N ASN A 111 -31.67 -6.03 0.70
CA ASN A 111 -31.91 -5.84 -0.72
C ASN A 111 -31.73 -4.38 -1.14
N TYR A 112 -32.26 -3.44 -0.36
CA TYR A 112 -32.10 -2.01 -0.60
C TYR A 112 -30.62 -1.59 -0.59
N ILE A 113 -29.83 -2.04 0.38
CA ILE A 113 -28.39 -1.72 0.45
C ILE A 113 -27.63 -2.30 -0.73
N ASN A 114 -27.93 -3.54 -1.15
CA ASN A 114 -27.32 -4.14 -2.34
C ASN A 114 -27.63 -3.31 -3.59
N GLU A 115 -28.90 -2.96 -3.80
CA GLU A 115 -29.33 -2.18 -4.96
C GLU A 115 -28.70 -0.78 -4.96
N LEU A 116 -28.62 -0.12 -3.80
CA LEU A 116 -27.96 1.19 -3.68
C LEU A 116 -26.49 1.14 -4.05
N VAL A 117 -25.75 0.12 -3.59
CA VAL A 117 -24.32 0.00 -3.87
C VAL A 117 -24.07 -0.37 -5.32
N ASP A 118 -24.90 -1.24 -5.90
CA ASP A 118 -24.82 -1.63 -7.31
C ASP A 118 -25.17 -0.48 -8.26
N LEU A 119 -26.22 0.30 -7.97
CA LEU A 119 -26.61 1.46 -8.78
C LEU A 119 -25.67 2.65 -8.60
N GLY A 120 -25.16 2.85 -7.38
CA GLY A 120 -24.35 4.00 -7.02
C GLY A 120 -22.89 3.91 -7.45
N ASP A 121 -22.42 2.74 -7.91
CA ASP A 121 -21.01 2.46 -8.24
C ASP A 121 -20.06 3.07 -7.19
N ILE A 122 -20.38 2.86 -5.92
CA ILE A 122 -19.73 3.57 -4.82
C ILE A 122 -18.27 3.12 -4.72
N MET A 123 -17.36 4.09 -4.77
CA MET A 123 -15.92 3.84 -4.72
C MET A 123 -15.33 4.27 -3.38
N THR A 124 -14.47 3.43 -2.81
CA THR A 124 -13.56 3.79 -1.71
C THR A 124 -12.22 4.23 -2.28
N LYS A 125 -11.54 5.14 -1.57
CA LYS A 125 -10.19 5.61 -1.95
C LYS A 125 -9.21 5.23 -0.86
N HIS A 126 -8.14 4.55 -1.25
CA HIS A 126 -6.98 4.31 -0.40
C HIS A 126 -5.84 5.23 -0.85
N PHE A 127 -5.18 5.85 0.12
CA PHE A 127 -4.07 6.78 -0.10
C PHE A 127 -2.78 6.11 0.37
N PHE A 128 -1.80 6.07 -0.52
CA PHE A 128 -0.49 5.48 -0.25
C PHE A 128 0.61 6.50 -0.45
N ILE A 129 1.65 6.42 0.38
CA ILE A 129 2.85 7.24 0.29
C ILE A 129 4.05 6.30 0.21
N ALA A 130 4.74 6.29 -0.91
CA ALA A 130 5.98 5.54 -1.08
C ALA A 130 7.18 6.44 -0.74
N VAL A 131 7.98 5.98 0.21
CA VAL A 131 9.19 6.65 0.69
C VAL A 131 10.41 5.88 0.17
N PRO A 132 11.18 6.44 -0.78
CA PRO A 132 12.33 5.74 -1.33
C PRO A 132 13.59 5.96 -0.48
N PHE A 133 14.47 4.98 -0.55
CA PHE A 133 15.84 5.04 -0.07
C PHE A 133 16.78 4.44 -1.10
N SER A 134 17.86 5.15 -1.42
CA SER A 134 18.90 4.67 -2.30
C SER A 134 20.25 4.62 -1.56
N PRO A 135 20.91 3.45 -1.51
CA PRO A 135 22.27 3.32 -0.97
C PRO A 135 23.32 4.21 -1.66
N ILE A 136 23.01 4.68 -2.88
CA ILE A 136 23.93 5.42 -3.76
C ILE A 136 23.79 6.96 -3.55
N GLU A 137 22.89 7.42 -2.68
CA GLU A 137 22.69 8.85 -2.35
C GLU A 137 23.79 9.47 -1.46
N GLY A 138 24.99 8.89 -1.45
CA GLY A 138 26.18 9.56 -0.92
C GLY A 138 26.54 10.76 -1.79
N LYS A 139 26.52 11.96 -1.20
CA LYS A 139 26.94 13.23 -1.81
C LYS A 139 28.24 13.08 -2.62
N GLY A 140 28.18 13.31 -3.94
CA GLY A 140 29.37 13.63 -4.75
C GLY A 140 29.69 12.79 -6.00
N GLY A 141 28.90 11.78 -6.39
CA GLY A 141 29.19 10.95 -7.58
C GLY A 141 28.46 11.41 -8.84
N GLY A 142 29.19 11.71 -9.91
CA GLY A 142 28.66 12.14 -11.21
C GLY A 142 27.72 11.10 -11.85
N PHE A 143 26.84 11.54 -12.74
CA PHE A 143 25.85 10.71 -13.44
C PHE A 143 26.43 9.43 -14.09
N PHE A 144 27.71 9.47 -14.49
CA PHE A 144 28.45 8.32 -15.04
C PHE A 144 28.86 7.25 -14.01
N GLU A 145 29.17 7.62 -12.76
CA GLU A 145 29.46 6.64 -11.69
C GLU A 145 28.20 5.91 -11.23
N LYS A 146 27.06 6.61 -11.24
CA LYS A 146 25.74 6.03 -10.96
C LYS A 146 25.36 4.95 -11.98
N LEU A 147 25.78 5.09 -13.24
CA LEU A 147 25.54 4.10 -14.30
C LEU A 147 26.37 2.81 -14.10
N GLY A 148 27.62 2.92 -13.63
CA GLY A 148 28.50 1.77 -13.40
C GLY A 148 28.05 0.85 -12.25
N ALA A 149 27.46 1.42 -11.19
CA ALA A 149 26.96 0.65 -10.04
C ALA A 149 25.65 -0.12 -10.31
N VAL A 150 24.86 0.33 -11.30
CA VAL A 150 23.58 -0.26 -11.69
C VAL A 150 23.74 -1.56 -12.50
N PHE A 151 24.90 -1.79 -13.14
CA PHE A 151 25.14 -3.01 -13.95
C PHE A 151 25.47 -4.27 -13.14
N SER A 152 25.46 -4.24 -11.80
CA SER A 152 25.66 -5.44 -10.98
C SER A 152 24.60 -5.61 -9.87
N PRO A 153 23.31 -5.75 -10.24
CA PRO A 153 22.21 -5.91 -9.30
C PRO A 153 22.35 -7.18 -8.42
N ALA A 154 22.98 -8.23 -8.96
CA ALA A 154 23.18 -9.50 -8.27
C ALA A 154 24.21 -9.47 -7.12
N LYS A 155 25.07 -8.44 -7.05
CA LYS A 155 26.02 -8.28 -5.92
C LYS A 155 25.47 -7.40 -4.81
N VAL A 156 24.51 -6.51 -5.08
CA VAL A 156 23.90 -5.63 -4.07
C VAL A 156 23.00 -6.40 -3.10
N ILE A 157 22.27 -7.39 -3.63
CA ILE A 157 21.36 -8.25 -2.85
C ILE A 157 22.13 -9.30 -2.01
N ARG A 158 23.43 -9.50 -2.30
CA ARG A 158 24.37 -10.33 -1.50
C ARG A 158 25.31 -9.48 -0.62
N LEU A 159 24.95 -8.25 -0.25
CA LEU A 159 25.69 -7.53 0.80
C LEU A 159 25.31 -8.05 2.20
N LYS A 160 26.34 -8.24 3.02
CA LYS A 160 26.31 -8.63 4.44
C LYS A 160 25.11 -8.02 5.17
N GLN A 161 24.40 -8.85 5.94
CA GLN A 161 23.25 -8.49 6.79
C GLN A 161 23.42 -7.11 7.46
N ASP A 162 24.60 -6.82 8.00
CA ASP A 162 24.93 -5.56 8.68
C ASP A 162 24.68 -4.30 7.85
N LYS A 163 24.92 -4.34 6.53
CA LYS A 163 24.67 -3.18 5.65
C LYS A 163 23.19 -3.01 5.33
N PHE A 164 22.46 -4.12 5.23
CA PHE A 164 21.01 -4.07 5.06
C PHE A 164 20.34 -3.45 6.29
N GLU A 165 20.73 -3.88 7.50
CA GLU A 165 20.22 -3.29 8.75
C GLU A 165 20.47 -1.79 8.82
N LYS A 166 21.65 -1.33 8.40
CA LYS A 166 21.94 0.11 8.32
C LYS A 166 21.01 0.84 7.35
N PHE A 167 20.84 0.32 6.14
CA PHE A 167 19.95 0.96 5.16
C PHE A 167 18.50 0.94 5.61
N LEU A 168 18.07 -0.12 6.28
CA LEU A 168 16.74 -0.22 6.86
C LEU A 168 16.56 0.82 7.96
N HIS A 169 17.57 1.02 8.81
CA HIS A 169 17.56 2.07 9.81
C HIS A 169 17.43 3.47 9.19
N ASP A 170 18.21 3.78 8.16
CA ASP A 170 18.15 5.07 7.47
C ASP A 170 16.79 5.28 6.77
N LEU A 171 16.21 4.23 6.15
CA LEU A 171 14.86 4.26 5.60
C LEU A 171 13.81 4.49 6.68
N ASN A 172 13.94 3.85 7.85
CA ASN A 172 13.03 4.05 8.97
C ASN A 172 13.07 5.50 9.47
N GLN A 173 14.25 6.12 9.54
CA GLN A 173 14.35 7.54 9.87
C GLN A 173 13.59 8.41 8.87
N ARG A 174 13.72 8.15 7.56
CA ARG A 174 12.93 8.86 6.54
C ARG A 174 11.42 8.68 6.73
N VAL A 175 10.99 7.46 7.04
CA VAL A 175 9.58 7.15 7.31
C VAL A 175 9.07 7.92 8.53
N GLU A 176 9.82 7.92 9.63
CA GLU A 176 9.43 8.66 10.84
C GLU A 176 9.36 10.16 10.57
N HIS A 177 10.32 10.72 9.83
CA HIS A 177 10.27 12.11 9.43
C HIS A 177 9.02 12.43 8.59
N VAL A 178 8.67 11.57 7.62
CA VAL A 178 7.44 11.74 6.83
C VAL A 178 6.19 11.65 7.71
N ASN A 179 6.11 10.67 8.61
CA ASN A 179 4.99 10.53 9.54
C ASN A 179 4.82 11.74 10.46
N MET A 180 5.90 12.24 11.06
CA MET A 180 5.88 13.43 11.91
C MET A 180 5.34 14.64 11.17
N ASN A 181 5.83 14.92 9.96
CA ASN A 181 5.36 16.08 9.21
C ASN A 181 3.91 15.94 8.74
N ILE A 182 3.49 14.75 8.29
CA ILE A 182 2.12 14.52 7.82
C ILE A 182 1.11 14.54 8.97
N SER A 183 1.52 14.12 10.18
CA SER A 183 0.66 14.24 11.37
C SER A 183 0.30 15.69 11.71
N SER A 184 1.17 16.65 11.38
CA SER A 184 0.86 18.08 11.55
C SER A 184 -0.28 18.57 10.64
N LEU A 185 -0.58 17.81 9.57
CA LEU A 185 -1.71 18.04 8.66
C LEU A 185 -3.01 17.41 9.18
N GLY A 186 -2.98 16.77 10.35
CA GLY A 186 -4.11 15.96 10.84
C GLY A 186 -4.30 14.65 10.06
N ILE A 187 -3.29 14.22 9.30
CA ILE A 187 -3.31 12.96 8.56
C ILE A 187 -2.53 11.92 9.36
N THR A 188 -3.12 10.75 9.57
CA THR A 188 -2.44 9.62 10.18
C THR A 188 -1.92 8.69 9.10
N ALA A 189 -0.75 8.10 9.29
CA ALA A 189 -0.19 7.15 8.34
C ALA A 189 0.39 5.93 9.08
N VAL A 190 0.17 4.75 8.51
CA VAL A 190 0.63 3.47 9.03
C VAL A 190 1.48 2.79 7.97
N ARG A 191 2.65 2.29 8.36
CA ARG A 191 3.50 1.52 7.46
C ARG A 191 2.85 0.18 7.13
N LEU A 192 2.82 -0.16 5.85
CA LEU A 192 2.39 -1.47 5.40
C LEU A 192 3.39 -2.53 5.80
N ASP A 193 2.90 -3.60 6.44
CA ASP A 193 3.71 -4.77 6.72
C ASP A 193 3.98 -5.58 5.43
N THR A 194 4.88 -6.54 5.55
CA THR A 194 5.32 -7.39 4.43
C THR A 194 4.14 -8.07 3.73
N GLN A 195 3.15 -8.53 4.48
CA GLN A 195 1.96 -9.18 3.92
C GLN A 195 1.09 -8.19 3.13
N SER A 196 0.80 -7.03 3.72
CA SER A 196 0.01 -5.96 3.09
C SER A 196 0.68 -5.41 1.84
N LEU A 197 2.03 -5.34 1.83
CA LEU A 197 2.80 -4.98 0.64
C LEU A 197 2.62 -6.01 -0.49
N ILE A 198 2.74 -7.30 -0.17
CA ILE A 198 2.52 -8.38 -1.15
C ILE A 198 1.12 -8.26 -1.75
N GLU A 199 0.11 -8.06 -0.92
CA GLU A 199 -1.29 -7.90 -1.36
C GLU A 199 -1.50 -6.64 -2.19
N LEU A 200 -0.90 -5.51 -1.79
CA LEU A 200 -0.94 -4.27 -2.55
C LEU A 200 -0.39 -4.48 -3.97
N TYR A 201 0.80 -5.06 -4.10
CA TYR A 201 1.40 -5.29 -5.41
C TYR A 201 0.67 -6.38 -6.20
N TYR A 202 0.22 -7.46 -5.57
CA TYR A 202 -0.60 -8.47 -6.23
C TYR A 202 -1.84 -7.83 -6.86
N ASN A 203 -2.54 -7.00 -6.09
CA ASN A 203 -3.74 -6.29 -6.56
C ASN A 203 -3.41 -5.28 -7.67
N ALA A 204 -2.28 -4.57 -7.56
CA ALA A 204 -1.85 -3.59 -8.55
C ALA A 204 -1.48 -4.23 -9.90
N TYR A 205 -0.79 -5.38 -9.88
CA TYR A 205 -0.38 -6.09 -11.10
C TYR A 205 -1.46 -7.02 -11.66
N ASN A 206 -2.49 -7.36 -10.89
CA ASN A 206 -3.56 -8.27 -11.30
C ASN A 206 -4.97 -7.66 -11.11
N PRO A 207 -5.28 -6.49 -11.70
CA PRO A 207 -6.53 -5.76 -11.43
C PRO A 207 -7.80 -6.53 -11.84
N ALA A 208 -7.71 -7.46 -12.80
CA ALA A 208 -8.83 -8.31 -13.20
C ALA A 208 -9.10 -9.48 -12.22
N ILE A 209 -8.06 -10.01 -11.58
CA ILE A 209 -8.14 -11.18 -10.68
C ILE A 209 -8.33 -10.74 -9.22
N ALA A 210 -7.79 -9.57 -8.85
CA ALA A 210 -7.94 -8.93 -7.54
C ALA A 210 -9.42 -8.78 -7.10
N LYS A 211 -10.34 -8.63 -8.06
CA LYS A 211 -11.79 -8.58 -7.79
C LYS A 211 -12.37 -9.92 -7.32
N SER A 212 -11.72 -11.04 -7.63
CA SER A 212 -12.21 -12.41 -7.42
C SER A 212 -11.45 -13.20 -6.34
N GLN A 213 -10.20 -12.82 -6.06
CA GLN A 213 -9.39 -13.43 -5.00
C GLN A 213 -9.10 -12.40 -3.92
N LYS A 214 -9.94 -12.42 -2.88
CA LYS A 214 -9.73 -11.63 -1.66
C LYS A 214 -8.58 -12.26 -0.88
N LEU A 215 -7.42 -11.63 -0.95
CA LEU A 215 -6.39 -11.77 0.08
C LEU A 215 -6.67 -10.70 1.14
N SER A 216 -6.32 -11.01 2.39
CA SER A 216 -6.62 -10.32 3.65
C SER A 216 -7.02 -8.83 3.55
N ASP A 217 -8.03 -8.42 4.32
CA ASP A 217 -8.48 -7.01 4.35
C ASP A 217 -7.35 -6.06 4.77
N LEU A 218 -6.89 -5.25 3.81
CA LEU A 218 -6.08 -4.06 4.06
C LEU A 218 -6.80 -3.09 5.02
N ASP A 219 -8.13 -3.16 5.12
CA ASP A 219 -8.94 -2.38 6.07
C ASP A 219 -8.71 -2.78 7.55
N LYS A 220 -8.02 -3.89 7.81
CA LYS A 220 -7.56 -4.25 9.17
C LYS A 220 -6.40 -3.39 9.64
N LEU A 221 -5.69 -2.71 8.73
CA LEU A 221 -4.75 -1.66 9.09
C LEU A 221 -5.56 -0.46 9.55
N ARG A 222 -5.73 -0.33 10.87
CA ARG A 222 -6.44 0.77 11.50
C ARG A 222 -5.67 2.07 11.30
N VAL A 223 -5.86 2.72 10.16
CA VAL A 223 -5.52 4.12 9.95
C VAL A 223 -6.76 4.91 10.38
N GLY A 224 -6.60 5.84 11.31
CA GLY A 224 -7.75 6.52 11.95
C GLY A 224 -8.65 7.20 10.92
N GLU A 225 -9.97 7.09 11.12
CA GLU A 225 -10.98 7.91 10.42
C GLU A 225 -10.82 9.40 10.75
#